data_AF-A0A8C9VSS8-F1
#
_entry.id   AF-A0A8C9VSS8-F1
#
_cell.length_a   1.000
_cell.length_b   1.000
_cell.length_c   1.000
_cell.angle_alpha   90.00
_cell.angle_beta   90.00
_cell.angle_gamma   90.00
#
_symmetry.space_group_name_H-M   'P 1'
#
loop_
_entity.id
_entity.type
_entity.pdbx_description
1 polymer ?
#
loop_
_entity_poly.entity_id
_entity_poly.type
_entity_poly.pdbx_seq_one_letter_code
_entity_poly.pdbx_strand_id
1 'polypeptide(L)'
;QEHDVETPYGKVHCTMKGVPKGDRPVILTFHDIGLNHKTCFDPLFSHEDMQEIMQHFAVCHVDAPGQHEGAATFPQGYDYPSMDQLSEVLPLVLNLRSVIGMGVGAGAYILAKFALDYHTMVEGLVLININPCAEGWMDWAAHKISGWAHAMPDMIITHLFGKEEIHNNHDLIATYRHHILNEVNQANLHLFVKSYDSRRDLEIERPIPGGHITVRTLKCPALLVVGDSSPAVDAVVECNTKLDPTKTTLLKVNDLLSPGKLTEAFKYFIQGMGYMPSASMTRLVRSRTASGSSVTSFDGSRSRSHTNEGRARAHTADNQRGHGLAEAPAEGSTDQAVPKSTEVSC
;
A
#
# COMPACT_ATOMS: atom_id res chain seq x y z
N GLN A 1 12.52 -22.75 -5.30
CA GLN A 1 12.94 -23.36 -6.58
C GLN A 1 13.03 -22.23 -7.58
N GLU A 2 14.19 -22.05 -8.19
CA GLU A 2 14.45 -21.03 -9.20
C GLU A 2 14.14 -21.57 -10.59
N HIS A 3 13.61 -20.71 -11.46
CA HIS A 3 13.25 -21.02 -12.84
C HIS A 3 13.48 -19.79 -13.72
N ASP A 4 14.04 -20.00 -14.92
CA ASP A 4 13.94 -19.02 -15.99
C ASP A 4 12.70 -19.31 -16.84
N VAL A 5 11.85 -18.31 -17.02
CA VAL A 5 10.69 -18.36 -17.93
C VAL A 5 11.08 -17.67 -19.24
N GLU A 6 11.02 -18.41 -20.35
CA GLU A 6 11.19 -17.84 -21.69
C GLU A 6 9.95 -17.02 -22.07
N THR A 7 10.14 -15.79 -22.52
CA THR A 7 9.05 -14.88 -22.92
C THR A 7 9.36 -14.20 -24.27
N PRO A 8 8.38 -13.57 -24.94
CA PRO A 8 8.60 -12.82 -26.17
C PRO A 8 9.66 -11.69 -26.06
N TYR A 9 9.96 -11.23 -24.84
CA TYR A 9 10.89 -10.13 -24.56
C TYR A 9 12.16 -10.60 -23.80
N GLY A 10 12.48 -11.89 -23.90
CA GLY A 10 13.62 -12.53 -23.26
C GLY A 10 13.25 -13.29 -21.99
N LYS A 11 14.26 -13.65 -21.19
CA LYS A 11 14.08 -14.43 -19.96
C LYS A 11 13.64 -13.57 -18.78
N VAL A 12 12.67 -14.08 -18.03
CA VAL A 12 12.29 -13.57 -16.70
C VAL A 12 12.69 -14.62 -15.67
N HIS A 13 13.42 -14.21 -14.63
CA HIS A 13 13.88 -15.12 -13.57
C HIS A 13 12.88 -15.13 -12.40
N CYS A 14 12.58 -16.31 -11.86
CA CYS A 14 11.51 -16.48 -10.89
C CYS A 14 11.87 -17.47 -9.77
N THR A 15 11.71 -17.04 -8.51
CA THR A 15 11.93 -17.88 -7.32
C THR A 15 10.60 -18.27 -6.69
N MET A 16 10.21 -19.54 -6.86
CA MET A 16 9.05 -20.14 -6.19
C MET A 16 9.40 -20.55 -4.74
N LYS A 17 8.67 -20.02 -3.76
CA LYS A 17 8.70 -20.45 -2.35
C LYS A 17 7.35 -21.09 -1.97
N GLY A 18 7.39 -22.21 -1.24
CA GLY A 18 6.21 -23.02 -0.95
C GLY A 18 5.71 -23.81 -2.17
N VAL A 19 4.52 -24.40 -2.06
CA VAL A 19 3.87 -25.20 -3.13
C VAL A 19 2.42 -24.72 -3.27
N PRO A 20 1.93 -24.34 -4.47
CA PRO A 20 0.56 -23.88 -4.67
C PRO A 20 -0.49 -24.92 -4.24
N LYS A 21 -1.51 -24.50 -3.48
CA LYS A 21 -2.47 -25.40 -2.81
C LYS A 21 -3.86 -25.30 -3.43
N GLY A 22 -4.16 -26.20 -4.37
CA GLY A 22 -5.42 -26.20 -5.12
C GLY A 22 -5.61 -24.90 -5.90
N ASP A 23 -6.81 -24.34 -5.82
CA ASP A 23 -7.24 -23.13 -6.51
C ASP A 23 -6.90 -21.83 -5.75
N ARG A 24 -6.08 -21.90 -4.69
CA ARG A 24 -5.61 -20.69 -4.01
C ARG A 24 -4.68 -19.88 -4.92
N PRO A 25 -4.79 -18.53 -4.93
CA PRO A 25 -3.87 -17.69 -5.69
C PRO A 25 -2.43 -17.86 -5.22
N VAL A 26 -1.50 -17.53 -6.11
CA VAL A 26 -0.08 -17.37 -5.77
C VAL A 26 0.16 -15.93 -5.33
N ILE A 27 0.95 -15.71 -4.28
CA ILE A 27 1.41 -14.36 -3.95
C ILE A 27 2.51 -14.01 -4.97
N LEU A 28 2.27 -13.04 -5.84
CA LEU A 28 3.23 -12.61 -6.85
C LEU A 28 3.95 -11.34 -6.37
N THR A 29 5.27 -11.36 -6.26
CA THR A 29 6.04 -10.17 -5.86
C THR A 29 6.86 -9.60 -7.02
N PHE A 30 6.83 -8.28 -7.21
CA PHE A 30 7.67 -7.59 -8.21
C PHE A 30 8.39 -6.40 -7.55
N HIS A 31 9.72 -6.37 -7.67
CA HIS A 31 10.58 -5.42 -6.94
C HIS A 31 10.70 -4.04 -7.61
N ASP A 32 11.34 -3.10 -6.92
CA ASP A 32 11.63 -1.75 -7.42
C ASP A 32 12.98 -1.66 -8.15
N ILE A 33 13.28 -0.52 -8.78
CA ILE A 33 14.58 -0.25 -9.41
C ILE A 33 15.74 -0.31 -8.40
N GLY A 34 16.87 -0.86 -8.82
CA GLY A 34 18.08 -1.01 -7.99
C GLY A 34 18.01 -2.11 -6.92
N LEU A 35 16.89 -2.85 -6.86
CA LEU A 35 16.71 -4.00 -5.98
C LEU A 35 16.54 -5.28 -6.82
N ASN A 36 16.47 -6.42 -6.13
CA ASN A 36 15.92 -7.67 -6.65
C ASN A 36 14.95 -8.26 -5.61
N HIS A 37 14.38 -9.45 -5.84
CA HIS A 37 13.42 -10.02 -4.91
C HIS A 37 13.99 -10.29 -3.50
N LYS A 38 15.29 -10.55 -3.38
CA LYS A 38 15.92 -10.80 -2.08
C LYS A 38 15.96 -9.52 -1.27
N THR A 39 16.57 -8.46 -1.80
CA THR A 39 16.67 -7.17 -1.09
C THR A 39 15.34 -6.42 -0.96
N CYS A 40 14.39 -6.65 -1.85
CA CYS A 40 13.07 -6.03 -1.77
C CYS A 40 12.09 -6.79 -0.84
N PHE A 41 12.17 -8.13 -0.76
CA PHE A 41 11.13 -8.95 -0.11
C PHE A 41 11.62 -9.94 0.94
N ASP A 42 12.88 -10.42 0.97
CA ASP A 42 13.30 -11.37 2.01
C ASP A 42 13.16 -10.84 3.45
N PRO A 43 13.39 -9.54 3.76
CA PRO A 43 13.12 -9.00 5.10
C PRO A 43 11.66 -9.13 5.54
N LEU A 44 10.72 -9.09 4.59
CA LEU A 44 9.29 -9.26 4.85
C LEU A 44 8.90 -10.74 4.91
N PHE A 45 9.33 -11.55 3.94
CA PHE A 45 8.96 -12.96 3.83
C PHE A 45 9.73 -13.88 4.79
N SER A 46 10.77 -13.39 5.46
CA SER A 46 11.45 -14.05 6.58
C SER A 46 10.93 -13.63 7.96
N HIS A 47 10.02 -12.65 8.04
CA HIS A 47 9.45 -12.20 9.31
C HIS A 47 8.58 -13.29 9.97
N GLU A 48 8.52 -13.33 11.31
CA GLU A 48 7.82 -14.39 12.05
C GLU A 48 6.31 -14.41 11.78
N ASP A 49 5.63 -13.26 11.82
CA ASP A 49 4.20 -13.15 11.47
C ASP A 49 3.90 -13.62 10.03
N MET A 50 4.86 -13.49 9.10
CA MET A 50 4.64 -13.84 7.69
C MET A 50 4.64 -15.36 7.51
N GLN A 51 5.23 -16.13 8.44
CA GLN A 51 5.24 -17.59 8.38
C GLN A 51 3.84 -18.20 8.56
N GLU A 52 2.89 -17.49 9.21
CA GLU A 52 1.48 -17.91 9.25
C GLU A 52 0.83 -17.80 7.85
N ILE A 53 1.17 -16.76 7.08
CA ILE A 53 0.69 -16.57 5.71
C ILE A 53 1.35 -17.58 4.76
N MET A 54 2.66 -17.83 4.92
CA MET A 54 3.41 -18.82 4.12
C MET A 54 2.94 -20.28 4.30
N GLN A 55 2.26 -20.61 5.40
CA GLN A 55 1.59 -21.91 5.53
C GLN A 55 0.40 -22.07 4.58
N HIS A 56 -0.17 -20.96 4.10
CA HIS A 56 -1.45 -20.93 3.38
C HIS A 56 -1.34 -20.62 1.89
N PHE A 57 -0.23 -20.05 1.44
CA PHE A 57 0.02 -19.62 0.07
C PHE A 57 1.38 -20.11 -0.43
N ALA A 58 1.57 -20.13 -1.75
CA ALA A 58 2.88 -20.12 -2.37
C ALA A 58 3.23 -18.71 -2.82
N VAL A 59 4.51 -18.40 -2.91
CA VAL A 59 5.02 -17.12 -3.42
C VAL A 59 5.78 -17.37 -4.72
N CYS A 60 5.48 -16.58 -5.73
CA CYS A 60 6.30 -16.40 -6.92
C CYS A 60 6.99 -15.05 -6.79
N HIS A 61 8.29 -15.06 -6.51
CA HIS A 61 9.10 -13.87 -6.63
C HIS A 61 9.56 -13.72 -8.07
N VAL A 62 9.35 -12.54 -8.68
CA VAL A 62 9.85 -12.21 -10.01
C VAL A 62 10.99 -11.20 -9.90
N ASP A 63 12.13 -11.53 -10.51
CA ASP A 63 13.18 -10.56 -10.80
C ASP A 63 12.99 -10.00 -12.20
N ALA A 64 13.06 -8.67 -12.32
CA ALA A 64 13.09 -8.00 -13.61
C ALA A 64 14.30 -8.48 -14.44
N PRO A 65 14.21 -8.50 -15.79
CA PRO A 65 15.27 -9.00 -16.66
C PRO A 65 16.66 -8.44 -16.29
N GLY A 66 17.60 -9.35 -16.05
CA GLY A 66 18.98 -9.02 -15.71
C GLY A 66 19.22 -8.38 -14.33
N GLN A 67 18.23 -8.35 -13.42
CA GLN A 67 18.39 -7.83 -12.04
C GLN A 67 18.62 -8.95 -11.00
N HIS A 68 18.41 -10.22 -11.36
CA HIS A 68 18.70 -11.36 -10.49
C HIS A 68 20.20 -11.45 -10.14
N GLU A 69 20.51 -12.07 -9.01
CA GLU A 69 21.88 -12.25 -8.53
C GLU A 69 22.72 -13.02 -9.56
N GLY A 70 23.92 -12.51 -9.88
CA GLY A 70 24.81 -13.12 -10.88
C GLY A 70 24.37 -12.94 -12.35
N ALA A 71 23.37 -12.11 -12.64
CA ALA A 71 22.88 -11.87 -14.00
C ALA A 71 23.99 -11.46 -14.98
N ALA A 72 24.07 -12.16 -16.10
CA ALA A 72 24.95 -11.81 -17.21
C ALA A 72 24.59 -10.44 -17.81
N THR A 73 25.59 -9.69 -18.25
CA THR A 73 25.41 -8.38 -18.89
C THR A 73 24.74 -8.53 -20.25
N PHE A 74 23.64 -7.83 -20.49
CA PHE A 74 23.01 -7.78 -21.81
C PHE A 74 23.94 -7.16 -22.88
N PRO A 75 23.83 -7.58 -24.16
CA PRO A 75 24.66 -7.04 -25.23
C PRO A 75 24.41 -5.54 -25.44
N GLN A 76 25.42 -4.84 -25.98
CA GLN A 76 25.27 -3.42 -26.32
C GLN A 76 24.15 -3.22 -27.34
N GLY A 77 23.18 -2.34 -27.03
CA GLY A 77 22.01 -2.12 -27.87
C GLY A 77 20.87 -3.14 -27.66
N TYR A 78 20.89 -3.93 -26.58
CA TYR A 78 19.76 -4.76 -26.18
C TYR A 78 18.48 -3.93 -26.02
N ASP A 79 17.41 -4.38 -26.68
CA ASP A 79 16.08 -3.76 -26.57
C ASP A 79 15.39 -4.26 -25.31
N TYR A 80 15.51 -3.46 -24.23
CA TYR A 80 15.02 -3.84 -22.92
C TYR A 80 13.50 -3.58 -22.81
N PRO A 81 12.69 -4.56 -22.34
CA PRO A 81 11.24 -4.43 -22.31
C PRO A 81 10.76 -3.21 -21.54
N SER A 82 9.77 -2.53 -22.11
CA SER A 82 9.04 -1.43 -21.47
C SER A 82 8.25 -1.93 -20.25
N MET A 83 7.83 -1.01 -19.37
CA MET A 83 6.97 -1.34 -18.22
C MET A 83 5.64 -1.98 -18.63
N ASP A 84 5.15 -1.69 -19.85
CA ASP A 84 3.99 -2.37 -20.43
C ASP A 84 4.32 -3.83 -20.76
N GLN A 85 5.41 -4.07 -21.50
CA GLN A 85 5.89 -5.40 -21.89
C GLN A 85 6.26 -6.29 -20.69
N LEU A 86 6.80 -5.70 -19.63
CA LEU A 86 7.05 -6.39 -18.35
C LEU A 86 5.76 -6.85 -17.66
N SER A 87 4.63 -6.17 -17.88
CA SER A 87 3.32 -6.60 -17.38
C SER A 87 2.66 -7.68 -18.27
N GLU A 88 2.91 -7.64 -19.58
CA GLU A 88 2.35 -8.58 -20.57
C GLU A 88 2.87 -10.02 -20.42
N VAL A 89 4.05 -10.22 -19.82
CA VAL A 89 4.68 -11.54 -19.65
C VAL A 89 4.28 -12.28 -18.37
N LEU A 90 3.66 -11.59 -17.40
CA LEU A 90 3.24 -12.20 -16.13
C LEU A 90 2.22 -13.36 -16.27
N PRO A 91 1.27 -13.37 -17.23
CA PRO A 91 0.43 -14.56 -17.49
C PRO A 91 1.23 -15.84 -17.76
N LEU A 92 2.38 -15.73 -18.44
CA LEU A 92 3.26 -16.85 -18.77
C LEU A 92 4.01 -17.35 -17.53
N VAL A 93 4.58 -16.42 -16.75
CA VAL A 93 5.28 -16.70 -15.49
C VAL A 93 4.37 -17.44 -14.50
N LEU A 94 3.10 -17.04 -14.43
CA LEU A 94 2.11 -17.61 -13.52
C LEU A 94 1.50 -18.93 -13.99
N ASN A 95 1.77 -19.35 -15.23
CA ASN A 95 1.06 -20.44 -15.91
C ASN A 95 -0.47 -20.31 -15.75
N LEU A 96 -0.99 -19.10 -16.06
CA LEU A 96 -2.41 -18.73 -15.99
C LEU A 96 -3.10 -18.88 -14.61
N ARG A 97 -2.36 -18.98 -13.51
CA ARG A 97 -2.92 -18.95 -12.14
C ARG A 97 -3.38 -17.55 -11.73
N SER A 98 -4.37 -17.49 -10.83
CA SER A 98 -4.73 -16.25 -10.15
C SER A 98 -3.67 -15.85 -9.10
N VAL A 99 -3.61 -14.56 -8.77
CA VAL A 99 -2.62 -13.99 -7.84
C VAL A 99 -3.15 -12.94 -6.89
N ILE A 100 -2.43 -12.83 -5.77
CA ILE A 100 -2.41 -11.64 -4.92
C ILE A 100 -1.08 -10.95 -5.19
N GLY A 101 -1.08 -9.81 -5.87
CA GLY A 101 0.14 -9.09 -6.24
C GLY A 101 0.68 -8.23 -5.09
N MET A 102 2.00 -8.15 -4.95
CA MET A 102 2.70 -7.26 -4.03
C MET A 102 3.88 -6.60 -4.75
N GLY A 103 3.77 -5.30 -5.00
CA GLY A 103 4.76 -4.54 -5.79
C GLY A 103 5.33 -3.37 -5.02
N VAL A 104 6.59 -3.02 -5.30
CA VAL A 104 7.23 -1.80 -4.80
C VAL A 104 7.64 -0.93 -6.01
N GLY A 105 7.27 0.36 -6.00
CA GLY A 105 7.65 1.35 -7.02
C GLY A 105 7.40 0.89 -8.46
N ALA A 106 8.47 0.64 -9.21
CA ALA A 106 8.42 0.09 -10.57
C ALA A 106 7.63 -1.23 -10.65
N GLY A 107 7.81 -2.14 -9.69
CA GLY A 107 7.03 -3.37 -9.58
C GLY A 107 5.58 -3.14 -9.20
N ALA A 108 5.27 -2.08 -8.43
CA ALA A 108 3.89 -1.68 -8.16
C ALA A 108 3.19 -1.16 -9.43
N TYR A 109 3.88 -0.38 -10.26
CA TYR A 109 3.40 0.03 -11.58
C TYR A 109 3.11 -1.19 -12.47
N ILE A 110 4.05 -2.13 -12.59
CA ILE A 110 3.89 -3.35 -13.41
C ILE A 110 2.68 -4.18 -12.98
N LEU A 111 2.52 -4.43 -11.67
CA LEU A 111 1.41 -5.21 -11.16
C LEU A 111 0.06 -4.48 -11.28
N ALA A 112 0.04 -3.15 -11.17
CA ALA A 112 -1.15 -2.36 -11.47
C ALA A 112 -1.53 -2.42 -12.96
N LYS A 113 -0.55 -2.28 -13.87
CA LYS A 113 -0.76 -2.41 -15.33
C LYS A 113 -1.28 -3.81 -15.69
N PHE A 114 -0.66 -4.86 -15.15
CA PHE A 114 -1.10 -6.25 -15.28
C PHE A 114 -2.54 -6.46 -14.79
N ALA A 115 -2.93 -5.88 -13.66
CA ALA A 115 -4.29 -5.99 -13.12
C ALA A 115 -5.35 -5.19 -13.89
N LEU A 116 -4.98 -4.13 -14.61
CA LEU A 116 -5.88 -3.39 -15.51
C LEU A 116 -6.20 -4.22 -16.76
N ASP A 117 -5.20 -4.93 -17.30
CA ASP A 117 -5.30 -5.62 -18.59
C ASP A 117 -5.76 -7.09 -18.42
N TYR A 118 -5.24 -7.80 -17.40
CA TYR A 118 -5.52 -9.20 -17.09
C TYR A 118 -6.35 -9.35 -15.80
N HIS A 119 -7.36 -8.49 -15.64
CA HIS A 119 -8.12 -8.32 -14.40
C HIS A 119 -8.87 -9.57 -13.86
N THR A 120 -8.91 -10.69 -14.60
CA THR A 120 -9.45 -11.97 -14.12
C THR A 120 -8.39 -12.84 -13.42
N MET A 121 -7.10 -12.49 -13.56
CA MET A 121 -5.98 -13.16 -12.90
C MET A 121 -5.57 -12.50 -11.59
N VAL A 122 -6.02 -11.28 -11.30
CA VAL A 122 -5.61 -10.54 -10.09
C VAL A 122 -6.77 -10.46 -9.11
N GLU A 123 -6.64 -11.16 -7.98
CA GLU A 123 -7.63 -11.16 -6.90
C GLU A 123 -7.46 -9.97 -5.95
N GLY A 124 -6.25 -9.44 -5.82
CA GLY A 124 -5.96 -8.24 -5.05
C GLY A 124 -4.53 -7.75 -5.25
N LEU A 125 -4.27 -6.48 -4.93
CA LEU A 125 -2.95 -5.85 -5.03
C LEU A 125 -2.53 -5.17 -3.72
N VAL A 126 -1.25 -5.29 -3.37
CA VAL A 126 -0.54 -4.43 -2.43
C VAL A 126 0.47 -3.60 -3.22
N LEU A 127 0.30 -2.28 -3.22
CA LEU A 127 1.04 -1.34 -4.07
C LEU A 127 1.81 -0.36 -3.18
N ILE A 128 3.08 -0.66 -2.97
CA ILE A 128 3.98 0.08 -2.09
C ILE A 128 4.71 1.14 -2.93
N ASN A 129 4.68 2.40 -2.51
CA ASN A 129 5.36 3.53 -3.16
C ASN A 129 5.04 3.68 -4.67
N ILE A 130 3.84 3.29 -5.11
CA ILE A 130 3.43 3.37 -6.53
C ILE A 130 3.38 4.82 -7.04
N ASN A 131 4.03 5.08 -8.18
CA ASN A 131 3.78 6.25 -9.01
C ASN A 131 3.00 5.82 -10.27
N PRO A 132 1.71 6.22 -10.44
CA PRO A 132 0.90 5.85 -11.60
C PRO A 132 1.14 6.72 -12.84
N CYS A 133 1.98 7.75 -12.74
CA CYS A 133 2.23 8.73 -13.80
C CYS A 133 3.63 8.55 -14.42
N ALA A 134 3.78 9.02 -15.66
CA ALA A 134 5.08 9.25 -16.31
C ALA A 134 5.92 10.28 -15.52
N GLU A 135 7.22 10.36 -15.81
CA GLU A 135 8.10 11.31 -15.13
C GLU A 135 7.89 12.77 -15.57
N GLY A 136 7.93 13.67 -14.59
CA GLY A 136 8.00 15.10 -14.84
C GLY A 136 9.33 15.45 -15.50
N TRP A 137 9.28 15.89 -16.76
CA TRP A 137 10.46 16.23 -17.57
C TRP A 137 11.42 17.26 -16.92
N MET A 138 10.95 18.04 -15.94
CA MET A 138 11.75 19.03 -15.22
C MET A 138 12.65 18.41 -14.12
N ASP A 139 12.12 17.48 -13.32
CA ASP A 139 12.90 16.80 -12.27
C ASP A 139 13.96 15.88 -12.90
N TRP A 140 13.57 15.15 -13.94
CA TRP A 140 14.45 14.36 -14.79
C TRP A 140 15.60 15.19 -15.39
N ALA A 141 15.31 16.41 -15.86
CA ALA A 141 16.32 17.30 -16.42
C ALA A 141 17.34 17.79 -15.38
N ALA A 142 16.93 18.00 -14.12
CA ALA A 142 17.82 18.43 -13.05
C ALA A 142 18.91 17.39 -12.73
N HIS A 143 18.54 16.10 -12.65
CA HIS A 143 19.48 15.02 -12.39
C HIS A 143 20.39 14.67 -13.58
N LYS A 144 19.91 14.88 -14.82
CA LYS A 144 20.62 14.43 -16.03
C LYS A 144 21.89 15.20 -16.39
N ILE A 145 22.07 16.41 -15.85
CA ILE A 145 23.18 17.31 -16.22
C ILE A 145 24.49 16.95 -15.49
N SER A 146 24.43 16.18 -14.39
CA SER A 146 25.60 15.84 -13.55
C SER A 146 25.95 14.35 -13.53
N GLY A 147 26.86 13.91 -14.42
CA GLY A 147 27.73 12.74 -14.14
C GLY A 147 27.08 11.35 -14.22
N TRP A 148 26.50 11.01 -15.38
CA TRP A 148 25.72 9.79 -15.67
C TRP A 148 26.22 8.42 -15.14
N ALA A 149 27.54 8.21 -14.99
CA ALA A 149 28.08 6.92 -14.54
C ALA A 149 28.25 6.79 -13.01
N HIS A 150 28.49 7.90 -12.30
CA HIS A 150 28.72 7.89 -10.85
C HIS A 150 27.46 8.25 -10.05
N ALA A 151 26.49 8.93 -10.65
CA ALA A 151 25.29 9.40 -9.97
C ALA A 151 24.19 8.33 -9.77
N MET A 152 24.22 7.21 -10.51
CA MET A 152 23.10 6.24 -10.51
C MET A 152 22.79 5.61 -9.14
N PRO A 153 23.78 5.15 -8.34
CA PRO A 153 23.48 4.59 -7.02
C PRO A 153 22.88 5.62 -6.07
N ASP A 154 23.36 6.87 -6.11
CA ASP A 154 22.84 7.96 -5.29
C ASP A 154 21.43 8.38 -5.73
N MET A 155 21.17 8.42 -7.04
CA MET A 155 19.85 8.67 -7.62
C MET A 155 18.83 7.60 -7.18
N ILE A 156 19.20 6.32 -7.23
CA ILE A 156 18.36 5.21 -6.74
C ILE A 156 18.14 5.32 -5.23
N ILE A 157 19.15 5.68 -4.45
CA ILE A 157 18.99 5.95 -3.02
C ILE A 157 18.00 7.09 -2.77
N THR A 158 17.99 8.15 -3.58
CA THR A 158 17.00 9.25 -3.48
C THR A 158 15.60 8.90 -4.01
N HIS A 159 15.46 7.86 -4.83
CA HIS A 159 14.16 7.30 -5.25
C HIS A 159 13.58 6.38 -4.16
N LEU A 160 14.41 5.55 -3.52
CA LEU A 160 13.97 4.60 -2.50
C LEU A 160 13.69 5.27 -1.14
N PHE A 161 14.53 6.22 -0.71
CA PHE A 161 14.57 6.72 0.67
C PHE A 161 14.28 8.21 0.82
N GLY A 162 13.65 8.57 1.94
CA GLY A 162 13.37 9.95 2.30
C GLY A 162 14.64 10.76 2.61
N LYS A 163 14.61 12.08 2.38
CA LYS A 163 15.77 12.95 2.67
C LYS A 163 16.23 12.85 4.12
N GLU A 164 15.31 12.78 5.09
CA GLU A 164 15.66 12.61 6.50
C GLU A 164 16.30 11.24 6.77
N GLU A 165 15.80 10.17 6.15
CA GLU A 165 16.33 8.82 6.31
C GLU A 165 17.75 8.68 5.74
N ILE A 166 18.01 9.30 4.58
CA ILE A 166 19.34 9.40 3.98
C ILE A 166 20.35 10.07 4.92
N HIS A 167 19.92 11.08 5.69
CA HIS A 167 20.77 11.81 6.64
C HIS A 167 20.86 11.16 8.03
N ASN A 168 19.86 10.39 8.45
CA ASN A 168 19.76 9.87 9.82
C ASN A 168 20.11 8.38 9.96
N ASN A 169 20.00 7.58 8.89
CA ASN A 169 20.14 6.11 8.92
C ASN A 169 21.30 5.63 8.04
N HIS A 170 22.52 6.07 8.34
CA HIS A 170 23.70 5.85 7.50
C HIS A 170 24.00 4.36 7.24
N ASP A 171 23.79 3.46 8.21
CA ASP A 171 24.12 2.03 8.06
C ASP A 171 23.19 1.32 7.06
N LEU A 172 21.89 1.62 7.11
CA LEU A 172 20.90 1.17 6.10
C LEU A 172 21.30 1.67 4.71
N ILE A 173 21.58 2.97 4.62
CA ILE A 173 21.87 3.68 3.37
C ILE A 173 23.21 3.25 2.77
N ALA A 174 24.18 2.87 3.60
CA ALA A 174 25.42 2.22 3.18
C ALA A 174 25.17 0.80 2.68
N THR A 175 24.32 0.03 3.38
CA THR A 175 23.94 -1.35 2.99
C THR A 175 23.26 -1.38 1.61
N TYR A 176 22.23 -0.55 1.40
CA TYR A 176 21.55 -0.46 0.10
C TYR A 176 22.50 0.06 -1.00
N ARG A 177 23.33 1.07 -0.72
CA ARG A 177 24.31 1.55 -1.71
C ARG A 177 25.36 0.48 -2.03
N HIS A 178 25.75 -0.37 -1.07
CA HIS A 178 26.65 -1.50 -1.32
C HIS A 178 26.02 -2.54 -2.24
N HIS A 179 24.78 -2.96 -1.97
CA HIS A 179 24.01 -3.86 -2.83
C HIS A 179 23.89 -3.30 -4.26
N ILE A 180 23.40 -2.07 -4.38
CA ILE A 180 23.21 -1.40 -5.68
C ILE A 180 24.53 -1.34 -6.48
N LEU A 181 25.69 -1.13 -5.83
CA LEU A 181 26.99 -1.04 -6.50
C LEU A 181 27.62 -2.39 -6.87
N ASN A 182 27.46 -3.43 -6.05
CA ASN A 182 28.31 -4.63 -6.10
C ASN A 182 27.53 -5.92 -6.41
N GLU A 183 26.23 -5.98 -6.14
CA GLU A 183 25.41 -7.19 -6.27
C GLU A 183 24.45 -7.13 -7.47
N VAL A 184 24.12 -5.92 -7.94
CA VAL A 184 23.28 -5.69 -9.13
C VAL A 184 24.14 -5.39 -10.36
N ASN A 185 23.82 -5.99 -11.52
CA ASN A 185 24.53 -5.74 -12.77
C ASN A 185 24.26 -4.31 -13.27
N GLN A 186 25.27 -3.43 -13.18
CA GLN A 186 25.12 -2.00 -13.47
C GLN A 186 24.61 -1.68 -14.88
N ALA A 187 24.99 -2.48 -15.89
CA ALA A 187 24.55 -2.23 -17.27
C ALA A 187 23.08 -2.64 -17.45
N ASN A 188 22.67 -3.77 -16.86
CA ASN A 188 21.28 -4.21 -16.87
C ASN A 188 20.39 -3.28 -16.03
N LEU A 189 20.91 -2.75 -14.92
CA LEU A 189 20.23 -1.79 -14.06
C LEU A 189 19.93 -0.48 -14.78
N HIS A 190 20.89 0.05 -15.56
CA HIS A 190 20.66 1.24 -16.39
C HIS A 190 19.50 1.06 -17.37
N LEU A 191 19.34 -0.14 -17.93
CA LEU A 191 18.25 -0.47 -18.85
C LEU A 191 16.90 -0.55 -18.13
N PHE A 192 16.85 -1.14 -16.93
CA PHE A 192 15.61 -1.22 -16.14
C PHE A 192 15.16 0.15 -15.62
N VAL A 193 16.10 0.97 -15.10
CA VAL A 193 15.87 2.38 -14.74
C VAL A 193 15.29 3.13 -15.93
N LYS A 194 15.97 3.12 -17.09
CA LYS A 194 15.49 3.78 -18.31
C LYS A 194 14.10 3.31 -18.74
N SER A 195 13.76 2.03 -18.56
CA SER A 195 12.41 1.49 -18.82
C SER A 195 11.37 2.11 -17.88
N TYR A 196 11.67 2.22 -16.59
CA TYR A 196 10.81 2.88 -15.61
C TYR A 196 10.68 4.40 -15.83
N ASP A 197 11.77 5.11 -16.12
CA ASP A 197 11.75 6.56 -16.41
C ASP A 197 10.89 6.87 -17.66
N SER A 198 10.86 5.97 -18.63
CA SER A 198 10.10 6.09 -19.88
C SER A 198 8.68 5.49 -19.83
N ARG A 199 8.19 5.12 -18.63
CA ARG A 199 6.81 4.67 -18.42
C ARG A 199 5.79 5.73 -18.86
N ARG A 200 4.60 5.27 -19.25
CA ARG A 200 3.44 6.12 -19.55
C ARG A 200 2.56 6.26 -18.30
N ASP A 201 1.59 7.17 -18.33
CA ASP A 201 0.53 7.18 -17.32
C ASP A 201 -0.25 5.85 -17.33
N LEU A 202 -0.69 5.38 -16.17
CA LEU A 202 -1.57 4.21 -16.07
C LEU A 202 -3.01 4.48 -16.57
N GLU A 203 -3.34 5.71 -17.00
CA GLU A 203 -4.64 6.08 -17.56
C GLU A 203 -5.82 5.58 -16.68
N ILE A 204 -5.68 5.73 -15.36
CA ILE A 204 -6.68 5.35 -14.37
C ILE A 204 -7.53 6.55 -13.93
N GLU A 205 -8.85 6.34 -13.89
CA GLU A 205 -9.83 7.32 -13.41
C GLU A 205 -10.74 6.70 -12.34
N ARG A 206 -11.22 7.54 -11.42
CA ARG A 206 -12.13 7.10 -10.36
C ARG A 206 -13.54 6.93 -10.91
N PRO A 207 -14.18 5.76 -10.75
CA PRO A 207 -15.56 5.56 -11.19
C PRO A 207 -16.52 6.42 -10.36
N ILE A 208 -17.46 7.08 -11.04
CA ILE A 208 -18.49 7.89 -10.39
C ILE A 208 -19.64 6.97 -9.92
N PRO A 209 -19.99 6.94 -8.62
CA PRO A 209 -21.09 6.12 -8.13
C PRO A 209 -22.42 6.45 -8.82
N GLY A 210 -23.07 5.45 -9.40
CA GLY A 210 -24.30 5.61 -10.19
C GLY A 210 -24.10 6.20 -11.60
N GLY A 211 -22.86 6.47 -12.02
CA GLY A 211 -22.54 6.89 -13.39
C GLY A 211 -22.66 5.75 -14.40
N HIS A 212 -23.07 6.08 -15.63
CA HIS A 212 -23.17 5.12 -16.74
C HIS A 212 -21.88 4.98 -17.57
N ILE A 213 -20.84 5.79 -17.28
CA ILE A 213 -19.56 5.75 -17.99
C ILE A 213 -18.67 4.68 -17.33
N THR A 214 -18.20 3.73 -18.13
CA THR A 214 -17.19 2.75 -17.69
C THR A 214 -15.80 3.33 -17.89
N VAL A 215 -15.10 3.64 -16.79
CA VAL A 215 -13.73 4.15 -16.80
C VAL A 215 -12.70 3.02 -16.66
N ARG A 216 -11.45 3.25 -17.05
CA ARG A 216 -10.33 2.33 -16.79
C ARG A 216 -9.86 2.52 -15.34
N THR A 217 -9.96 1.46 -14.54
CA THR A 217 -9.62 1.46 -13.10
C THR A 217 -9.42 0.02 -12.60
N LEU A 218 -8.82 -0.15 -11.43
CA LEU A 218 -8.58 -1.49 -10.85
C LEU A 218 -9.92 -2.16 -10.47
N LYS A 219 -10.12 -3.40 -10.90
CA LYS A 219 -11.35 -4.16 -10.62
C LYS A 219 -11.30 -4.95 -9.31
N CYS A 220 -10.10 -5.34 -8.87
CA CYS A 220 -9.82 -6.02 -7.61
C CYS A 220 -9.68 -5.04 -6.42
N PRO A 221 -9.74 -5.52 -5.16
CA PRO A 221 -9.23 -4.82 -4.00
C PRO A 221 -7.77 -4.34 -4.17
N ALA A 222 -7.45 -3.19 -3.59
CA ALA A 222 -6.09 -2.63 -3.60
C ALA A 222 -5.73 -2.02 -2.24
N LEU A 223 -4.57 -2.38 -1.71
CA LEU A 223 -3.94 -1.76 -0.54
C LEU A 223 -2.76 -0.91 -1.04
N LEU A 224 -2.95 0.40 -1.09
CA LEU A 224 -1.86 1.35 -1.33
C LEU A 224 -1.09 1.54 -0.03
N VAL A 225 0.25 1.47 -0.07
CA VAL A 225 1.10 1.65 1.11
C VAL A 225 2.19 2.67 0.80
N VAL A 226 2.46 3.59 1.74
CA VAL A 226 3.57 4.54 1.63
C VAL A 226 4.12 4.94 2.99
N GLY A 227 5.43 5.13 3.07
CA GLY A 227 6.09 5.66 4.27
C GLY A 227 5.82 7.15 4.42
N ASP A 228 5.60 7.66 5.63
CA ASP A 228 5.33 9.09 5.87
C ASP A 228 6.45 10.01 5.35
N SER A 229 7.70 9.53 5.43
CA SER A 229 8.90 10.24 4.94
C SER A 229 9.30 9.88 3.50
N SER A 230 8.53 9.06 2.80
CA SER A 230 8.88 8.53 1.46
C SER A 230 8.80 9.62 0.37
N PRO A 231 9.71 9.64 -0.61
CA PRO A 231 9.57 10.51 -1.79
C PRO A 231 8.31 10.21 -2.62
N ALA A 232 7.69 9.03 -2.46
CA ALA A 232 6.50 8.62 -3.21
C ALA A 232 5.17 9.08 -2.59
N VAL A 233 5.16 9.81 -1.46
CA VAL A 233 3.92 10.18 -0.73
C VAL A 233 2.86 10.82 -1.63
N ASP A 234 3.22 11.84 -2.40
CA ASP A 234 2.24 12.57 -3.21
C ASP A 234 1.76 11.74 -4.42
N ALA A 235 2.66 10.94 -5.02
CA ALA A 235 2.32 10.04 -6.11
C ALA A 235 1.36 8.90 -5.69
N VAL A 236 1.52 8.36 -4.47
CA VAL A 236 0.60 7.36 -3.90
C VAL A 236 -0.73 7.98 -3.48
N VAL A 237 -0.73 9.22 -2.96
CA VAL A 237 -1.97 9.96 -2.67
C VAL A 237 -2.74 10.26 -3.95
N GLU A 238 -2.06 10.66 -5.02
CA GLU A 238 -2.66 10.90 -6.35
C GLU A 238 -3.04 9.59 -7.06
N CYS A 239 -2.40 8.46 -6.76
CA CYS A 239 -2.92 7.14 -7.15
C CYS A 239 -4.28 6.88 -6.45
N ASN A 240 -4.39 7.21 -5.16
CA ASN A 240 -5.61 7.03 -4.40
C ASN A 240 -6.78 7.90 -4.90
N THR A 241 -6.54 9.13 -5.37
CA THR A 241 -7.59 10.00 -5.95
C THR A 241 -8.24 9.36 -7.19
N LYS A 242 -7.46 8.60 -7.96
CA LYS A 242 -7.84 7.96 -9.25
C LYS A 242 -8.42 6.55 -9.13
N LEU A 243 -8.46 5.95 -7.94
CA LEU A 243 -9.00 4.60 -7.73
C LEU A 243 -10.38 4.58 -7.07
N ASP A 244 -11.06 3.43 -7.18
CA ASP A 244 -12.37 3.15 -6.57
C ASP A 244 -12.27 3.07 -5.03
N PRO A 245 -12.83 4.04 -4.27
CA PRO A 245 -12.70 4.08 -2.81
C PRO A 245 -13.50 2.98 -2.10
N THR A 246 -14.33 2.20 -2.81
CA THR A 246 -15.01 1.02 -2.23
C THR A 246 -14.12 -0.23 -2.22
N LYS A 247 -13.00 -0.20 -2.94
CA LYS A 247 -12.03 -1.31 -3.10
C LYS A 247 -10.61 -0.94 -2.68
N THR A 248 -10.30 0.36 -2.62
CA THR A 248 -8.96 0.86 -2.35
C THR A 248 -8.82 1.36 -0.91
N THR A 249 -7.83 0.83 -0.20
CA THR A 249 -7.40 1.32 1.12
C THR A 249 -6.03 1.99 0.99
N LEU A 250 -5.87 3.19 1.55
CA LEU A 250 -4.58 3.86 1.67
C LEU A 250 -4.04 3.73 3.09
N LEU A 251 -2.88 3.10 3.23
CA LEU A 251 -2.13 2.95 4.47
C LEU A 251 -0.86 3.82 4.42
N LYS A 252 -0.85 4.91 5.20
CA LYS A 252 0.37 5.62 5.56
C LYS A 252 1.02 4.98 6.80
N VAL A 253 2.34 4.85 6.81
CA VAL A 253 3.10 4.27 7.92
C VAL A 253 4.33 5.11 8.25
N ASN A 254 4.52 5.42 9.53
CA ASN A 254 5.65 6.26 10.00
C ASN A 254 7.03 5.61 9.80
N ASP A 255 7.05 4.30 9.56
CA ASP A 255 8.25 3.56 9.19
C ASP A 255 7.76 2.31 8.43
N LEU A 256 8.11 2.28 7.14
CA LEU A 256 7.76 1.27 6.14
C LEU A 256 8.71 0.07 6.17
N LEU A 257 9.91 0.25 6.73
CA LEU A 257 10.97 -0.76 6.84
C LEU A 257 10.75 -1.73 8.02
N SER A 258 9.69 -1.53 8.82
CA SER A 258 9.22 -2.47 9.84
C SER A 258 8.34 -3.56 9.22
N PRO A 259 8.88 -4.76 8.90
CA PRO A 259 8.13 -5.80 8.20
C PRO A 259 6.91 -6.29 8.98
N GLY A 260 6.93 -6.24 10.31
CA GLY A 260 5.78 -6.61 11.15
C GLY A 260 4.53 -5.76 10.88
N LYS A 261 4.67 -4.43 10.68
CA LYS A 261 3.52 -3.56 10.35
C LYS A 261 2.93 -3.90 8.99
N LEU A 262 3.79 -4.09 7.99
CA LEU A 262 3.38 -4.44 6.62
C LEU A 262 2.77 -5.86 6.57
N THR A 263 3.29 -6.79 7.37
CA THR A 263 2.73 -8.14 7.52
C THR A 263 1.35 -8.11 8.19
N GLU A 264 1.17 -7.35 9.26
CA GLU A 264 -0.14 -7.20 9.92
C GLU A 264 -1.16 -6.55 8.96
N ALA A 265 -0.77 -5.52 8.20
CA ALA A 265 -1.62 -4.92 7.17
C ALA A 265 -1.98 -5.90 6.04
N PHE A 266 -1.01 -6.68 5.54
CA PHE A 266 -1.24 -7.69 4.51
C PHE A 266 -2.14 -8.83 5.02
N LYS A 267 -2.00 -9.24 6.28
CA LYS A 267 -2.85 -10.22 6.96
C LYS A 267 -4.32 -9.76 7.01
N TYR A 268 -4.57 -8.50 7.35
CA TYR A 268 -5.94 -7.95 7.30
C TYR A 268 -6.47 -7.82 5.86
N PHE A 269 -5.60 -7.48 4.89
CA PHE A 269 -5.99 -7.40 3.47
C PHE A 269 -6.46 -8.76 2.92
N ILE A 270 -5.68 -9.83 3.12
CA ILE A 270 -6.07 -11.18 2.68
C ILE A 270 -7.29 -11.71 3.44
N GLN A 271 -7.48 -11.34 4.71
CA GLN A 271 -8.69 -11.64 5.47
C GLN A 271 -9.93 -10.89 4.94
N GLY A 272 -9.78 -9.65 4.47
CA GLY A 272 -10.83 -8.91 3.77
C GLY A 272 -11.27 -9.56 2.46
N MET A 273 -10.39 -10.31 1.81
CA MET A 273 -10.70 -11.13 0.63
C MET A 273 -11.27 -12.53 0.97
N GLY A 274 -11.50 -12.84 2.25
CA GLY A 274 -12.04 -14.11 2.71
C GLY A 274 -11.00 -15.22 2.94
N TYR A 275 -9.72 -14.95 2.73
CA TYR A 275 -8.65 -15.90 3.01
C TYR A 275 -8.25 -15.91 4.50
N MET A 276 -7.74 -17.05 4.98
CA MET A 276 -7.26 -17.19 6.36
C MET A 276 -8.25 -16.69 7.46
N PRO A 277 -9.56 -17.00 7.40
CA PRO A 277 -10.54 -16.45 8.34
C PRO A 277 -10.37 -16.94 9.79
N SER A 278 -9.56 -17.98 10.00
CA SER A 278 -9.23 -18.53 11.33
C SER A 278 -7.85 -18.10 11.84
N ALA A 279 -7.08 -17.31 11.06
CA ALA A 279 -5.78 -16.81 11.49
C ALA A 279 -5.96 -15.75 12.60
N SER A 280 -5.24 -15.93 13.71
CA SER A 280 -5.47 -15.16 14.93
C SER A 280 -4.97 -13.72 14.80
N MET A 281 -5.77 -12.72 15.14
CA MET A 281 -5.33 -11.31 15.08
C MET A 281 -4.25 -11.05 16.13
N THR A 282 -2.99 -10.91 15.67
CA THR A 282 -1.78 -10.94 16.52
C THR A 282 -1.83 -9.90 17.66
N ARG A 283 -2.44 -8.73 17.42
CA ARG A 283 -2.61 -7.69 18.44
C ARG A 283 -3.94 -7.74 19.20
N LEU A 284 -5.06 -8.08 18.57
CA LEU A 284 -6.38 -8.00 19.23
C LEU A 284 -6.55 -9.03 20.36
N VAL A 285 -5.78 -10.13 20.33
CA VAL A 285 -5.68 -11.09 21.44
C VAL A 285 -4.93 -10.47 22.63
N ARG A 286 -3.90 -9.62 22.39
CA ARG A 286 -3.11 -8.97 23.45
C ARG A 286 -3.88 -7.85 24.17
N SER A 287 -4.93 -7.32 23.53
CA SER A 287 -5.89 -6.38 24.13
C SER A 287 -6.98 -7.05 24.97
N ARG A 288 -7.11 -8.38 24.94
CA ARG A 288 -7.94 -9.09 25.93
C ARG A 288 -7.19 -9.14 27.25
N THR A 289 -7.50 -8.19 28.14
CA THR A 289 -7.20 -8.33 29.55
C THR A 289 -7.69 -9.69 30.05
N ALA A 290 -6.81 -10.45 30.69
CA ALA A 290 -7.21 -11.67 31.36
C ALA A 290 -8.09 -11.28 32.56
N SER A 291 -9.41 -11.28 32.36
CA SER A 291 -10.39 -11.22 33.45
C SER A 291 -10.21 -12.46 34.32
N GLY A 292 -9.33 -12.35 35.32
CA GLY A 292 -8.97 -13.44 36.22
C GLY A 292 -10.21 -14.04 36.85
N SER A 293 -10.57 -15.25 36.40
CA SER A 293 -11.76 -15.95 36.90
C SER A 293 -11.51 -16.33 38.36
N SER A 294 -12.42 -15.92 39.24
CA SER A 294 -12.17 -15.90 40.68
C SER A 294 -12.15 -17.30 41.31
N VAL A 295 -10.95 -17.71 41.72
CA VAL A 295 -10.70 -18.71 42.76
C VAL A 295 -9.99 -17.99 43.92
N THR A 296 -10.28 -18.24 45.20
CA THR A 296 -11.00 -19.35 45.84
C THR A 296 -12.05 -18.85 46.86
N SER A 297 -13.16 -19.57 47.00
CA SER A 297 -14.09 -19.41 48.13
C SER A 297 -13.57 -20.08 49.42
N PHE A 298 -13.56 -19.38 50.55
CA PHE A 298 -13.52 -19.97 51.89
C PHE A 298 -14.40 -19.19 52.88
N ASP A 299 -14.79 -19.88 53.96
CA ASP A 299 -15.93 -19.58 54.86
C ASP A 299 -15.75 -18.33 55.76
N GLY A 300 -16.85 -17.75 56.27
CA GLY A 300 -16.83 -16.47 56.99
C GLY A 300 -18.14 -15.95 57.62
N SER A 301 -19.13 -16.83 57.88
CA SER A 301 -20.40 -16.59 58.62
C SER A 301 -20.62 -15.28 59.41
N ARG A 302 -21.71 -14.52 59.09
CA ARG A 302 -22.79 -14.15 60.06
C ARG A 302 -23.97 -13.29 59.52
N SER A 303 -25.17 -13.87 59.60
CA SER A 303 -26.42 -13.30 60.15
C SER A 303 -27.18 -12.10 59.53
N ARG A 304 -28.46 -12.39 59.19
CA ARG A 304 -29.70 -11.58 59.36
C ARG A 304 -29.95 -10.34 58.46
N SER A 305 -31.19 -9.96 58.10
CA SER A 305 -32.48 -10.69 58.00
C SER A 305 -33.60 -9.79 57.40
N HIS A 306 -34.70 -10.42 56.96
CA HIS A 306 -36.05 -9.88 56.67
C HIS A 306 -36.40 -9.35 55.27
N THR A 307 -37.48 -9.96 54.76
CA THR A 307 -38.37 -9.57 53.66
C THR A 307 -39.41 -8.52 54.10
N ASN A 308 -39.97 -7.72 53.18
CA ASN A 308 -41.36 -7.91 52.69
C ASN A 308 -41.71 -6.94 51.52
N GLU A 309 -42.77 -7.25 50.77
CA GLU A 309 -43.41 -6.37 49.79
C GLU A 309 -44.50 -5.46 50.42
N GLY A 310 -44.92 -4.39 49.72
CA GLY A 310 -46.22 -3.76 49.98
C GLY A 310 -46.49 -2.35 49.41
N ARG A 311 -47.39 -2.26 48.42
CA ARG A 311 -48.53 -1.31 48.23
C ARG A 311 -48.49 0.13 48.83
N ALA A 312 -49.03 1.19 48.21
CA ALA A 312 -49.80 1.35 46.94
C ALA A 312 -50.01 2.86 46.58
N ARG A 313 -50.64 3.12 45.41
CA ARG A 313 -51.65 4.16 45.02
C ARG A 313 -51.80 5.48 45.85
N ALA A 314 -52.20 6.64 45.31
CA ALA A 314 -52.43 7.19 43.95
C ALA A 314 -52.90 8.68 44.09
N HIS A 315 -53.44 9.31 43.02
CA HIS A 315 -54.21 10.58 42.97
C HIS A 315 -53.43 11.92 43.00
N THR A 316 -53.90 13.06 42.42
CA THR A 316 -54.47 13.40 41.07
C THR A 316 -54.67 14.95 40.96
N ALA A 317 -54.80 15.49 39.73
CA ALA A 317 -55.15 16.90 39.37
C ALA A 317 -54.09 17.98 39.70
N ASP A 318 -53.67 18.90 38.80
CA ASP A 318 -54.35 19.92 37.96
C ASP A 318 -54.74 21.22 38.69
N ASN A 319 -54.18 22.39 38.30
CA ASN A 319 -54.86 23.34 37.37
C ASN A 319 -54.16 24.74 37.22
N GLN A 320 -53.73 25.08 35.99
CA GLN A 320 -53.75 26.38 35.25
C GLN A 320 -53.51 27.81 35.86
N ARG A 321 -52.75 28.62 35.07
CA ARG A 321 -52.75 30.12 34.86
C ARG A 321 -52.15 31.05 35.96
N GLY A 322 -51.58 32.22 35.63
CA GLY A 322 -51.26 32.84 34.32
C GLY A 322 -50.84 34.34 34.38
N HIS A 323 -50.39 34.93 33.25
CA HIS A 323 -49.86 36.31 33.04
C HIS A 323 -48.51 36.63 33.74
N GLY A 324 -47.61 37.52 33.29
CA GLY A 324 -47.46 38.40 32.10
C GLY A 324 -46.04 39.06 32.12
N LEU A 325 -45.58 39.93 31.20
CA LEU A 325 -46.15 40.49 29.96
C LEU A 325 -45.04 41.01 28.99
N ALA A 326 -45.32 42.03 28.15
CA ALA A 326 -44.53 42.65 27.06
C ALA A 326 -43.42 43.67 27.51
N GLU A 327 -42.68 44.45 26.69
CA GLU A 327 -42.82 44.86 25.26
C GLU A 327 -41.50 45.45 24.67
N ALA A 328 -41.50 45.83 23.38
CA ALA A 328 -40.46 46.62 22.69
C ALA A 328 -41.12 47.67 21.75
N PRO A 329 -40.42 48.76 21.35
CA PRO A 329 -40.25 49.02 19.90
C PRO A 329 -38.90 49.70 19.53
N ALA A 330 -38.79 50.31 18.35
CA ALA A 330 -37.53 50.69 17.67
C ALA A 330 -37.56 52.08 16.95
N GLU A 331 -36.67 52.27 15.96
CA GLU A 331 -36.44 53.45 15.06
C GLU A 331 -35.54 54.59 15.62
N GLY A 332 -34.68 55.26 14.83
CA GLY A 332 -34.23 54.99 13.44
C GLY A 332 -33.41 56.14 12.79
N SER A 333 -32.64 55.84 11.73
CA SER A 333 -31.94 56.80 10.80
C SER A 333 -30.80 57.68 11.41
N THR A 334 -29.77 58.19 10.71
CA THR A 334 -29.28 58.18 9.29
C THR A 334 -27.73 57.89 9.29
N ASP A 335 -26.84 58.04 8.28
CA ASP A 335 -26.88 58.40 6.83
C ASP A 335 -25.61 57.93 6.06
N GLN A 336 -25.64 58.02 4.71
CA GLN A 336 -24.58 58.36 3.73
C GLN A 336 -23.27 57.54 3.49
N ALA A 337 -22.80 57.70 2.24
CA ALA A 337 -21.47 57.47 1.64
C ALA A 337 -21.07 56.05 1.14
N VAL A 338 -20.86 55.96 -0.18
CA VAL A 338 -20.26 54.86 -0.95
C VAL A 338 -19.26 55.47 -1.94
N PRO A 339 -18.04 54.93 -2.07
CA PRO A 339 -17.63 54.36 -3.36
C PRO A 339 -16.91 53.00 -3.26
N LYS A 340 -16.80 52.36 -4.42
CA LYS A 340 -16.23 51.01 -4.61
C LYS A 340 -14.70 51.04 -4.84
N SER A 341 -14.10 49.84 -4.77
CA SER A 341 -13.31 49.23 -5.86
C SER A 341 -11.81 48.97 -5.63
N THR A 342 -11.47 47.71 -5.37
CA THR A 342 -10.31 46.90 -5.81
C THR A 342 -10.64 45.43 -5.43
N GLU A 343 -10.31 44.33 -6.11
CA GLU A 343 -9.10 43.89 -6.86
C GLU A 343 -7.87 43.64 -5.96
N VAL A 344 -7.03 42.61 -6.11
CA VAL A 344 -7.05 41.39 -6.94
C VAL A 344 -6.10 40.34 -6.30
N SER A 345 -6.42 39.05 -6.37
CA SER A 345 -5.54 37.88 -6.09
C SER A 345 -4.89 37.79 -4.68
N CYS A 346 -4.29 36.67 -4.27
CA CYS A 346 -4.02 35.38 -4.93
C CYS A 346 -4.71 34.21 -4.22
#